data_AF-A0A077KFX8-F1
#
_entry.id   AF-A0A077KFX8-F1
#
_cell.length_a   1.000
_cell.length_b   1.000
_cell.length_c   1.000
_cell.angle_alpha   90.00
_cell.angle_beta   90.00
_cell.angle_gamma   90.00
#
_symmetry.space_group_name_H-M   'P 1'
#
loop_
_entity.id
_entity.type
_entity.pdbx_description
1 polymer ?
#
loop_
_entity_poly.entity_id
_entity_poly.type
_entity_poly.pdbx_seq_one_letter_code
_entity_poly.pdbx_strand_id
1 'polypeptide(L)'
;MNLLQIMAFMAENNLDISRADSFVEGKSVKQGANITMGASMKDLINIQTEKTIPVLFFLNIEQYKLLSSGNTDLETLKSKS
;
A
#
# COMPACT_ATOMS: atom_id res chain seq x y z
N MET A 1 6.52 -3.50 13.97
CA MET A 1 7.50 -3.40 12.86
C MET A 1 7.26 -2.10 12.10
N ASN A 2 8.24 -1.52 11.41
CA ASN A 2 7.96 -0.37 10.53
C ASN A 2 7.28 -0.84 9.22
N LEU A 3 6.65 0.07 8.48
CA LEU A 3 5.88 -0.29 7.28
C LEU A 3 6.71 -1.04 6.22
N LEU A 4 7.96 -0.62 5.99
CA LEU A 4 8.86 -1.28 5.03
C LEU A 4 9.16 -2.72 5.45
N GLN A 5 9.42 -2.96 6.73
CA GLN A 5 9.64 -4.29 7.28
C GLN A 5 8.39 -5.16 7.18
N ILE A 6 7.20 -4.59 7.41
CA ILE A 6 5.93 -5.33 7.28
C ILE A 6 5.72 -5.76 5.83
N MET A 7 5.87 -4.84 4.87
CA MET A 7 5.71 -5.15 3.45
C MET A 7 6.73 -6.18 2.97
N ALA A 8 7.99 -6.06 3.36
CA ALA A 8 9.03 -7.05 3.05
C ALA A 8 8.66 -8.43 3.61
N PHE A 9 8.27 -8.49 4.89
CA PHE A 9 7.86 -9.74 5.53
C PHE A 9 6.66 -10.38 4.82
N MET A 10 5.65 -9.58 4.46
CA MET A 10 4.47 -10.07 3.73
C MET A 10 4.86 -10.63 2.35
N ALA A 11 5.72 -9.92 1.62
CA ALA A 11 6.16 -10.35 0.29
C ALA A 11 7.02 -11.62 0.35
N GLU A 12 7.97 -11.71 1.29
CA GLU A 12 8.86 -12.86 1.47
C GLU A 12 8.11 -14.14 1.87
N ASN A 13 6.99 -13.98 2.59
CA ASN A 13 6.20 -15.11 3.11
C ASN A 13 4.93 -15.40 2.30
N ASN A 14 4.78 -14.76 1.14
CA ASN A 14 3.62 -14.92 0.24
C ASN A 14 2.28 -14.69 0.98
N LEU A 15 2.25 -13.66 1.83
CA LEU A 15 1.03 -13.17 2.48
C LEU A 15 0.24 -12.28 1.52
N ASP A 16 -0.95 -11.84 1.94
CA ASP A 16 -1.88 -11.10 1.09
C ASP A 16 -1.46 -9.62 0.99
N ILE A 17 -0.48 -9.40 0.10
CA ILE A 17 0.04 -8.12 -0.34
C ILE A 17 0.03 -8.08 -1.87
N SER A 18 -0.46 -6.98 -2.44
CA SER A 18 -0.35 -6.73 -3.88
C SER A 18 0.13 -5.32 -4.17
N ARG A 19 0.80 -5.16 -5.31
CA ARG A 19 1.38 -3.91 -5.79
C ARG A 19 0.67 -3.50 -7.08
N ALA A 20 0.23 -2.25 -7.17
CA ALA A 20 -0.28 -1.66 -8.40
C ALA A 20 0.63 -0.51 -8.85
N ASP A 21 1.12 -0.66 -10.08
CA ASP A 21 2.04 0.28 -10.74
C ASP A 21 1.36 1.13 -11.82
N SER A 22 0.15 0.76 -12.20
CA SER A 22 -0.64 1.44 -13.23
C SER A 22 -1.79 2.21 -12.59
N PHE A 23 -1.76 3.53 -12.71
CA PHE A 23 -2.86 4.40 -12.36
C PHE A 23 -3.61 4.75 -13.64
N VAL A 24 -4.85 4.30 -13.77
CA VAL A 24 -5.71 4.73 -14.88
C VAL A 24 -6.24 6.11 -14.52
N GLU A 25 -5.97 7.10 -15.35
CA GLU A 25 -6.60 8.41 -15.25
C GLU A 25 -8.12 8.23 -15.31
N GLY A 26 -8.79 8.35 -14.17
CA GLY A 26 -10.23 8.28 -14.10
C GLY A 26 -10.79 9.54 -14.77
N LYS A 27 -11.57 9.38 -15.86
CA LYS A 27 -12.45 10.46 -16.34
C LYS A 27 -13.36 10.86 -15.19
N SER A 28 -13.03 11.97 -14.53
CA SER A 28 -13.82 12.71 -13.54
C SER A 28 -14.96 11.89 -12.89
N VAL A 29 -14.61 10.94 -12.03
CA VAL A 29 -15.60 10.30 -11.16
C VAL A 29 -16.06 11.40 -10.21
N LYS A 30 -17.29 11.92 -10.41
CA LYS A 30 -18.02 12.93 -9.62
C LYS A 30 -17.14 13.78 -8.68
N GLN A 31 -16.97 15.08 -8.98
CA GLN A 31 -16.39 16.11 -8.11
C GLN A 31 -16.26 15.66 -6.63
N GLY A 32 -15.08 15.17 -6.25
CA GLY A 32 -14.87 14.61 -4.91
C GLY A 32 -13.98 13.35 -4.86
N ALA A 33 -13.77 12.63 -5.96
CA ALA A 33 -12.81 11.51 -6.02
C ALA A 33 -11.35 12.00 -6.10
N ASN A 34 -10.99 12.92 -5.20
CA ASN A 34 -9.61 13.22 -4.88
C ASN A 34 -9.07 12.01 -4.12
N ILE A 35 -8.52 11.01 -4.81
CA ILE A 35 -7.52 10.12 -4.21
C ILE A 35 -6.24 10.95 -3.99
N THR A 36 -6.36 12.02 -3.22
CA THR A 36 -5.26 12.79 -2.68
C THR A 36 -4.99 12.18 -1.31
N MET A 37 -4.65 10.88 -1.29
CA MET A 37 -4.30 10.21 -0.06
C MET A 37 -2.93 10.72 0.39
N GLY A 38 -2.93 11.70 1.31
CA GLY A 38 -1.80 12.07 2.17
C GLY A 38 -0.53 12.61 1.51
N ALA A 39 -0.41 12.64 0.18
CA ALA A 39 0.76 13.14 -0.51
C ALA A 39 0.93 14.65 -0.30
N SER A 40 2.14 15.09 0.04
CA SER A 40 2.42 16.52 0.17
C SER A 40 2.34 17.20 -1.19
N MET A 41 2.15 18.52 -1.22
CA MET A 41 2.15 19.28 -2.49
C MET A 41 3.44 19.06 -3.29
N LYS A 42 4.58 18.89 -2.62
CA LYS A 42 5.86 18.56 -3.26
C LYS A 42 5.81 17.22 -3.97
N ASP A 43 5.24 16.20 -3.35
CA ASP A 43 5.12 14.86 -3.92
C ASP A 43 4.19 14.86 -5.12
N LEU A 44 3.08 15.60 -5.04
CA LEU A 44 2.16 15.80 -6.16
C LEU A 44 2.86 16.46 -7.36
N ILE A 45 3.65 17.52 -7.13
CA ILE A 45 4.45 18.16 -8.19
C ILE A 45 5.47 17.18 -8.78
N ASN A 46 6.13 16.38 -7.96
CA ASN A 46 7.09 15.39 -8.45
C ASN A 46 6.42 14.29 -9.30
N ILE A 47 5.22 13.86 -8.95
CA ILE A 47 4.41 12.94 -9.75
C ILE A 47 4.02 13.59 -11.09
N GLN A 48 3.50 14.83 -11.06
CA GLN A 48 3.08 15.57 -12.25
C GLN A 48 4.25 15.90 -13.21
N THR A 49 5.45 16.08 -12.68
CA THR A 49 6.66 16.37 -13.46
C THR A 49 7.45 15.10 -13.81
N GLU A 50 6.85 13.92 -13.63
CA GLU A 50 7.44 12.60 -13.94
C GLU A 50 8.77 12.31 -13.19
N LYS A 51 9.06 13.05 -12.11
CA LYS A 51 10.23 12.81 -11.25
C LYS A 51 10.02 11.65 -10.28
N THR A 52 8.79 11.22 -10.08
CA THR A 52 8.44 10.15 -9.15
C THR A 52 7.29 9.34 -9.72
N ILE A 53 7.43 8.02 -9.70
CA ILE A 53 6.37 7.09 -10.08
C ILE A 53 5.66 6.68 -8.78
N PRO A 54 4.37 7.00 -8.61
CA PRO A 54 3.61 6.52 -7.47
C PRO A 54 3.46 4.99 -7.57
N VAL A 55 3.42 4.33 -6.42
CA VAL A 55 3.14 2.89 -6.31
C VAL A 55 2.10 2.70 -5.21
N LEU A 56 1.07 1.91 -5.47
CA LEU A 56 0.05 1.59 -4.47
C LEU A 56 0.22 0.17 -3.98
N PHE A 57 0.30 0.00 -2.66
CA PHE A 57 0.28 -1.31 -2.01
C PHE A 57 -1.09 -1.56 -1.40
N PHE A 58 -1.67 -2.73 -1.70
CA PHE A 58 -2.84 -3.25 -1.01
C PHE A 58 -2.36 -4.30 -0.03
N LEU A 59 -2.79 -4.16 1.23
CA LEU A 59 -2.40 -5.03 2.33
C LEU A 59 -3.67 -5.60 2.95
N ASN A 60 -3.67 -6.89 3.25
CA ASN A 60 -4.70 -7.48 4.10
C ASN A 60 -4.67 -6.81 5.49
N ILE A 61 -5.82 -6.27 5.89
CA ILE A 61 -5.93 -5.44 7.09
C ILE A 61 -5.61 -6.22 8.38
N GLU A 62 -6.02 -7.48 8.47
CA GLU A 62 -5.85 -8.30 9.67
C GLU A 62 -4.39 -8.78 9.80
N GLN A 63 -3.79 -9.23 8.70
CA GLN A 63 -2.36 -9.55 8.65
C GLN A 63 -1.51 -8.32 8.98
N TYR A 64 -1.84 -7.15 8.44
CA TYR A 64 -1.15 -5.89 8.73
C TYR A 64 -1.21 -5.52 10.21
N LYS A 65 -2.39 -5.61 10.86
CA LYS A 65 -2.53 -5.31 12.29
C LYS A 65 -1.69 -6.23 13.17
N LEU A 66 -1.68 -7.54 12.86
CA LEU A 66 -0.89 -8.53 13.58
C LEU A 66 0.62 -8.28 13.43
N LEU A 67 1.09 -8.01 12.22
CA LEU A 67 2.50 -7.67 11.98
C LEU A 67 2.88 -6.33 12.62
N SER A 68 1.96 -5.37 12.64
CA SER A 68 2.15 -4.07 13.29
C SER A 68 2.32 -4.22 14.80
N SER A 69 1.58 -5.15 15.43
CA SER A 69 1.74 -5.49 16.86
C SER A 69 2.94 -6.39 17.16
N GLY A 70 3.67 -6.84 16.13
CA GLY A 70 4.88 -7.66 16.26
C GLY A 70 4.65 -9.17 16.21
N ASN A 71 3.43 -9.62 15.89
CA ASN A 71 3.15 -11.03 15.69
C ASN A 71 3.65 -11.47 14.29
N THR A 72 4.62 -12.39 14.27
CA THR A 72 5.25 -12.94 13.06
C THR A 72 4.95 -14.43 12.87
N ASP A 73 3.98 -14.98 13.61
CA ASP A 73 3.56 -16.38 13.46
C ASP A 73 2.84 -16.60 12.13
N LEU A 74 3.48 -17.37 11.24
CA LEU A 74 3.02 -17.57 9.87
C LEU A 74 1.70 -18.34 9.79
N GLU A 75 1.48 -19.32 10.67
CA GLU A 75 0.24 -20.11 10.68
C GLU A 75 -0.96 -19.21 11.03
N THR A 76 -0.82 -18.39 12.08
CA THR A 76 -1.84 -17.39 12.43
C THR A 76 -2.08 -16.42 11.28
N LEU A 77 -1.03 -15.87 10.64
CA LEU A 77 -1.17 -14.90 9.56
C LEU A 77 -1.86 -15.50 8.32
N LYS A 78 -1.50 -16.72 7.93
CA LYS A 78 -2.13 -17.43 6.79
C LYS A 78 -3.59 -17.75 7.05
N SER A 79 -3.98 -17.99 8.29
CA SER A 79 -5.39 -18.19 8.67
C SER A 79 -6.28 -16.94 8.53
N LYS A 80 -5.67 -15.77 8.33
CA LYS A 80 -6.34 -14.46 8.17
C LYS A 80 -6.35 -13.97 6.71
N SER A 81 -5.88 -14.80 5.78
CA SER A 81 -5.93 -14.51 4.35
C SER A 81 -7.33 -14.62 3.78
#